data_AF-A0AA97FDP5-F1
#
_entry.id   AF-A0AA97FDP5-F1
#
_cell.length_a   1.000
_cell.length_b   1.000
_cell.length_c   1.000
_cell.angle_alpha   90.00
_cell.angle_beta   90.00
_cell.angle_gamma   90.00
#
_symmetry.space_group_name_H-M   'P 1'
#
loop_
_entity.id
_entity.type
_entity.pdbx_description
1 polymer ?
#
loop_
_entity_poly.entity_id
_entity_poly.type
_entity_poly.pdbx_seq_one_letter_code
_entity_poly.pdbx_strand_id
1 'polypeptide(L)'
;MSEKNILNGLKNYHKNRLLIILAVLITIFASVLIFSSGFLFTDDDNSTKYQKEVVPFDKKVDSVIMVKNVGIEPEKAGEYFEKVVDERVRYSGGYDDGLIGEKVCLLYQKAASGFENAGRNLNYYSIEINDLVNDEDTRVPEYLSGEYGIIITLNYQDSDGIFPDTLWWYESDATRIVREIYNSEIADSVGFVKIIYSKDDSDNYVVYLILTKEDAVRLRDNWGDDEKYLPCYLWSSVNIKSGNGIIPYENSGNELSSPVVFDPVNSLAGDYQADSYLSDFINEYSPEIVSMINRIDKSSLKDDTKALSSESIRLMRECLRQSEIVRPVPVSEKFTGVKSDYFNGLSLVLRSASSFWHASVFFDNEDLKSGNEYLKKGIGKIESAVSKTGDMTLDSENFKISTIKCINNAMPLNTQFHYQDAGRNNDISIRITNWQIKKGLLLKDSSGKKELVKPALGKTYLLATVDIIHMGYRGEGNEKILTPKNDDITLVYNGKEYKDCTPSDYMENAGAPYVSKWLDRRERFEGVIVYEIPASAKFASKKAFLRIDLGNYGNKIWCLLKDDENQF
;
A
#
# COMPACT_ATOMS: atom_id res chain seq x y z
N MET A 1 27.01 -11.56 -47.86
CA MET A 1 27.54 -11.83 -46.51
C MET A 1 27.31 -13.30 -46.20
N SER A 2 28.35 -14.06 -45.84
CA SER A 2 28.20 -15.50 -45.59
C SER A 2 27.49 -15.76 -44.26
N GLU A 3 26.65 -16.79 -44.18
CA GLU A 3 25.95 -17.23 -42.95
C GLU A 3 26.90 -17.39 -41.74
N LYS A 4 28.17 -17.69 -42.02
CA LYS A 4 29.22 -17.81 -41.01
C LYS A 4 29.49 -16.51 -40.26
N ASN A 5 29.31 -15.36 -40.91
CA ASN A 5 29.45 -14.04 -40.27
C ASN A 5 28.23 -13.67 -39.41
N ILE A 6 27.04 -14.15 -39.78
CA ILE A 6 25.80 -13.93 -39.02
C ILE A 6 25.81 -14.79 -37.73
N LEU A 7 26.23 -16.04 -37.83
CA LEU A 7 26.37 -16.95 -36.68
C LEU A 7 27.46 -16.48 -35.69
N ASN A 8 28.57 -15.93 -36.19
CA ASN A 8 29.60 -15.35 -35.33
C ASN A 8 29.14 -14.04 -34.67
N GLY A 9 28.32 -13.23 -35.37
CA GLY A 9 27.68 -12.05 -34.80
C GLY A 9 26.72 -12.40 -33.66
N LEU A 10 25.86 -13.41 -33.85
CA LEU A 10 24.92 -13.88 -32.83
C LEU A 10 25.62 -14.49 -31.60
N LYS A 11 26.71 -15.25 -31.81
CA LYS A 11 27.50 -15.79 -30.70
C LYS A 11 28.20 -14.70 -29.89
N ASN A 12 28.73 -13.67 -30.54
CA ASN A 12 29.33 -12.54 -29.85
C ASN A 12 28.28 -11.66 -29.16
N TYR A 13 27.09 -11.51 -29.73
CA TYR A 13 25.96 -10.81 -29.12
C TYR A 13 25.49 -11.50 -27.82
N HIS A 14 25.34 -12.83 -27.82
CA HIS A 14 24.98 -13.57 -26.60
C HIS A 14 26.10 -13.58 -25.56
N LYS A 15 27.38 -13.64 -25.98
CA LYS A 15 28.52 -13.57 -25.07
C LYS A 15 28.63 -12.21 -24.39
N ASN A 16 28.40 -11.12 -25.13
CA ASN A 16 28.40 -9.76 -24.58
C ASN A 16 27.20 -9.52 -23.66
N ARG A 17 26.00 -10.03 -24.01
CA ARG A 17 24.83 -10.03 -23.10
C ARG A 17 25.10 -10.76 -21.79
N LEU A 18 25.75 -11.93 -21.84
CA LEU A 18 26.08 -12.71 -20.64
C LEU A 18 27.09 -11.96 -19.75
N LEU A 19 28.09 -11.31 -20.35
CA LEU A 19 29.08 -10.48 -19.65
C LEU A 19 28.45 -9.24 -19.00
N ILE A 20 27.47 -8.61 -19.66
CA ILE A 20 26.74 -7.44 -19.12
C ILE A 20 25.84 -7.86 -17.96
N ILE A 21 25.10 -8.96 -18.09
CA ILE A 21 24.27 -9.51 -17.00
C ILE A 21 25.17 -9.91 -15.81
N LEU A 22 26.33 -10.49 -16.07
CA LEU A 22 27.29 -10.84 -15.02
C LEU A 22 27.88 -9.60 -14.34
N ALA A 23 28.22 -8.55 -15.10
CA ALA A 23 28.73 -7.30 -14.54
C ALA A 23 27.66 -6.59 -13.69
N VAL A 24 26.41 -6.52 -14.16
CA VAL A 24 25.29 -5.95 -13.41
C VAL A 24 25.00 -6.77 -12.15
N LEU A 25 25.02 -8.11 -12.23
CA LEU A 25 24.88 -8.97 -11.06
C LEU A 25 26.02 -8.81 -10.08
N ILE A 26 27.27 -8.63 -10.54
CA ILE A 26 28.44 -8.37 -9.67
C ILE A 26 28.30 -7.01 -8.99
N THR A 27 27.84 -5.97 -9.69
CA THR A 27 27.59 -4.65 -9.10
C THR A 27 26.46 -4.71 -8.08
N ILE A 28 25.35 -5.40 -8.39
CA ILE A 28 24.24 -5.63 -7.45
C ILE A 28 24.71 -6.45 -6.24
N PHE A 29 25.48 -7.51 -6.44
CA PHE A 29 26.04 -8.31 -5.34
C PHE A 29 27.04 -7.53 -4.50
N ALA A 30 27.87 -6.66 -5.10
CA ALA A 30 28.78 -5.79 -4.37
C ALA A 30 28.01 -4.78 -3.50
N SER A 31 26.94 -4.20 -4.03
CA SER A 31 26.03 -3.34 -3.25
C SER A 31 25.35 -4.11 -2.12
N VAL A 32 24.87 -5.32 -2.37
CA VAL A 32 24.21 -6.16 -1.35
C VAL A 32 25.20 -6.65 -0.29
N LEU A 33 26.45 -7.00 -0.65
CA LEU A 33 27.49 -7.43 0.28
C LEU A 33 27.98 -6.28 1.18
N ILE A 34 28.05 -5.05 0.65
CA ILE A 34 28.39 -3.86 1.43
C ILE A 34 27.28 -3.51 2.44
N PHE A 35 26.02 -3.85 2.15
CA PHE A 35 24.90 -3.65 3.07
C PHE A 35 24.57 -4.85 3.98
N SER A 36 25.21 -6.02 3.83
CA SER A 36 24.86 -7.25 4.58
C SER A 36 26.00 -7.93 5.36
N SER A 37 27.22 -7.40 5.38
CA SER A 37 28.34 -8.05 6.08
C SER A 37 28.76 -7.30 7.36
N GLY A 38 28.09 -7.62 8.46
CA GLY A 38 28.75 -7.72 9.75
C GLY A 38 29.73 -8.90 9.71
N PHE A 39 30.99 -8.62 10.02
CA PHE A 39 32.12 -9.57 9.99
C PHE A 39 31.82 -10.95 10.58
N LEU A 40 32.10 -12.01 9.82
CA LEU A 40 32.51 -13.33 10.31
C LEU A 40 33.57 -13.88 9.34
N PHE A 41 34.85 -13.71 9.69
CA PHE A 41 35.92 -14.54 9.13
C PHE A 41 36.10 -15.76 10.03
N THR A 42 35.92 -16.95 9.47
CA THR A 42 36.56 -18.17 9.95
C THR A 42 37.91 -18.27 9.28
N ASP A 43 38.97 -18.30 10.09
CA ASP A 43 40.34 -18.60 9.66
C ASP A 43 40.56 -20.12 9.77
N ASP A 44 41.03 -20.75 8.68
CA ASP A 44 41.99 -21.85 8.71
C ASP A 44 42.56 -22.09 7.29
N ASP A 45 43.75 -21.50 7.11
CA ASP A 45 45.01 -22.17 6.74
C ASP A 45 45.55 -22.21 5.28
N ASN A 46 46.79 -21.69 5.19
CA ASN A 46 47.87 -21.86 4.20
C ASN A 46 47.73 -21.16 2.81
N SER A 47 48.67 -20.33 2.33
CA SER A 47 50.10 -20.18 2.64
C SER A 47 50.70 -18.88 2.04
N THR A 48 51.48 -18.15 2.85
CA THR A 48 52.73 -17.37 2.55
C THR A 48 52.69 -16.26 1.47
N LYS A 49 53.22 -15.03 1.65
CA LYS A 49 54.32 -14.54 2.49
C LYS A 49 54.44 -12.99 2.43
N TYR A 50 54.90 -12.40 3.54
CA TYR A 50 55.56 -11.08 3.74
C TYR A 50 54.74 -9.82 4.13
N GLN A 51 54.51 -9.78 5.46
CA GLN A 51 54.52 -8.68 6.45
C GLN A 51 54.98 -7.26 6.05
N LYS A 52 54.23 -6.27 6.56
CA LYS A 52 54.80 -5.18 7.38
C LYS A 52 53.83 -4.80 8.52
N GLU A 53 54.41 -4.53 9.68
CA GLU A 53 53.84 -4.52 11.03
C GLU A 53 52.63 -3.59 11.26
N VAL A 54 51.62 -4.09 11.99
CA VAL A 54 50.69 -3.27 12.77
C VAL A 54 50.71 -3.81 14.21
N VAL A 55 51.00 -2.90 15.14
CA VAL A 55 50.98 -3.13 16.60
C VAL A 55 49.54 -3.44 17.04
N PRO A 56 49.28 -4.46 17.86
CA PRO A 56 47.92 -4.78 18.30
C PRO A 56 47.45 -3.75 19.33
N PHE A 57 46.36 -3.03 19.02
CA PHE A 57 45.58 -2.29 20.00
C PHE A 57 44.59 -3.27 20.64
N ASP A 58 45.03 -3.91 21.71
CA ASP A 58 44.22 -4.77 22.56
C ASP A 58 43.38 -3.86 23.50
N LYS A 59 42.13 -3.59 23.12
CA LYS A 59 41.12 -3.09 24.04
C LYS A 59 39.76 -3.68 23.70
N LYS A 60 39.35 -4.67 24.50
CA LYS A 60 37.94 -5.02 24.69
C LYS A 60 37.15 -3.74 24.95
N VAL A 61 36.19 -3.45 24.07
CA VAL A 61 35.13 -2.49 24.38
C VAL A 61 34.05 -3.28 25.10
N ASP A 62 34.04 -3.16 26.43
CA ASP A 62 32.91 -3.57 27.25
C ASP A 62 31.72 -2.66 26.88
N SER A 63 30.63 -3.24 26.38
CA SER A 63 29.38 -2.54 26.19
C SER A 63 28.73 -2.28 27.55
N VAL A 64 28.60 -1.00 27.91
CA VAL A 64 27.95 -0.57 29.15
C VAL A 64 26.48 -0.30 28.87
N ILE A 65 25.60 -1.09 29.49
CA ILE A 65 24.17 -0.80 29.60
C ILE A 65 24.00 0.25 30.71
N MET A 66 23.60 1.48 30.35
CA MET A 66 23.10 2.45 31.33
C MET A 66 21.61 2.70 31.10
N VAL A 67 20.79 2.16 32.01
CA VAL A 67 19.37 2.50 32.14
C VAL A 67 19.29 3.80 32.94
N LYS A 68 18.85 4.90 32.30
CA LYS A 68 18.56 6.15 32.99
C LYS A 68 17.07 6.22 33.29
N ASN A 69 16.68 5.76 34.48
CA ASN A 69 15.35 6.04 35.03
C ASN A 69 15.27 7.54 35.33
N VAL A 70 14.51 8.29 34.52
CA VAL A 70 14.10 9.64 34.88
C VAL A 70 12.71 9.53 35.51
N GLY A 71 12.66 9.65 36.84
CA GLY A 71 11.42 9.69 37.58
C GLY A 71 10.63 10.95 37.27
N ILE A 72 9.35 10.78 36.94
CA ILE A 72 8.33 11.82 37.00
C ILE A 72 7.15 11.27 37.80
N GLU A 73 6.71 12.05 38.78
CA GLU A 73 5.66 11.72 39.74
C GLU A 73 4.24 11.62 39.12
N PRO A 74 3.33 10.83 39.73
CA PRO A 74 2.36 10.00 39.02
C PRO A 74 0.94 10.59 38.82
N GLU A 75 0.71 11.90 38.98
CA GLU A 75 -0.68 12.38 39.17
C GLU A 75 -1.30 13.20 38.02
N LYS A 76 -0.64 13.35 36.86
CA LYS A 76 -1.25 14.03 35.67
C LYS A 76 -0.91 13.44 34.29
N ALA A 77 -0.38 12.22 34.21
CA ALA A 77 -0.18 11.48 32.95
C ALA A 77 -1.33 10.51 32.63
N GLY A 78 -2.50 10.74 33.26
CA GLY A 78 -3.64 9.84 33.22
C GLY A 78 -4.33 9.86 31.86
N GLU A 79 -4.43 8.66 31.28
CA GLU A 79 -5.35 8.26 30.23
C GLU A 79 -4.95 8.67 28.79
N TYR A 80 -3.97 7.95 28.19
CA TYR A 80 -4.09 7.40 26.81
C TYR A 80 -2.91 6.52 26.33
N PHE A 81 -1.81 6.39 27.09
CA PHE A 81 -0.61 5.60 26.69
C PHE A 81 -0.53 4.17 27.29
N GLU A 82 -1.63 3.54 27.68
CA GLU A 82 -1.64 2.18 28.28
C GLU A 82 -1.48 1.01 27.29
N LYS A 83 -0.46 1.06 26.43
CA LYS A 83 0.23 -0.15 25.99
C LYS A 83 1.73 0.14 26.10
N VAL A 84 2.39 -0.60 26.98
CA VAL A 84 3.81 -0.48 27.33
C VAL A 84 4.67 -0.47 26.06
N VAL A 85 5.24 0.69 25.72
CA VAL A 85 6.26 0.84 24.67
C VAL A 85 7.63 0.80 25.34
N ASP A 86 8.43 -0.24 25.08
CA ASP A 86 9.83 -0.35 25.56
C ASP A 86 10.72 0.56 24.69
N GLU A 87 11.20 1.68 25.23
CA GLU A 87 12.10 2.60 24.51
C GLU A 87 13.55 2.10 24.61
N ARG A 88 14.18 1.78 23.48
CA ARG A 88 15.60 1.40 23.42
C ARG A 88 16.40 2.36 22.56
N VAL A 89 17.26 3.16 23.17
CA VAL A 89 18.22 4.02 22.45
C VAL A 89 19.61 3.38 22.51
N ARG A 90 20.22 3.10 21.35
CA ARG A 90 21.59 2.57 21.25
C ARG A 90 22.52 3.62 20.67
N TYR A 91 23.65 3.82 21.32
CA TYR A 91 24.69 4.77 20.91
C TYR A 91 25.99 4.04 20.58
N SER A 92 26.61 4.42 19.46
CA SER A 92 27.96 3.98 19.10
C SER A 92 28.78 5.17 18.60
N GLY A 93 29.46 5.86 19.53
CA GLY A 93 30.36 6.98 19.25
C GLY A 93 30.78 7.72 20.54
N GLY A 94 31.69 8.69 20.43
CA GLY A 94 32.44 9.25 21.56
C GLY A 94 31.99 10.63 22.07
N TYR A 95 31.84 10.76 23.40
CA TYR A 95 31.76 11.95 24.28
C TYR A 95 30.81 13.14 23.96
N ASP A 96 30.38 13.41 22.72
CA ASP A 96 29.41 14.49 22.38
C ASP A 96 28.01 13.95 21.97
N ASP A 97 27.91 12.64 21.74
CA ASP A 97 26.72 11.96 21.21
C ASP A 97 25.49 11.97 22.13
N GLY A 98 25.68 12.28 23.41
CA GLY A 98 24.59 12.35 24.38
C GLY A 98 23.57 13.44 24.02
N LEU A 99 24.04 14.57 23.47
CA LEU A 99 23.18 15.72 23.15
C LEU A 99 22.37 15.49 21.87
N ILE A 100 22.98 14.92 20.83
CA ILE A 100 22.29 14.65 19.56
C ILE A 100 21.19 13.61 19.75
N GLY A 101 21.46 12.54 20.51
CA GLY A 101 20.43 11.53 20.74
C GLY A 101 19.26 12.00 21.59
N GLU A 102 19.50 12.84 22.60
CA GLU A 102 18.41 13.47 23.35
C GLU A 102 17.51 14.32 22.43
N LYS A 103 18.12 15.11 21.53
CA LYS A 103 17.37 15.90 20.54
C LYS A 103 16.58 15.03 19.58
N VAL A 104 17.18 13.97 19.02
CA VAL A 104 16.50 13.04 18.12
C VAL A 104 15.32 12.36 18.83
N CYS A 105 15.48 11.95 20.09
CA CYS A 105 14.39 11.36 20.86
C CYS A 105 13.24 12.35 21.08
N LEU A 106 13.53 13.61 21.44
CA LEU A 106 12.50 14.65 21.59
C LEU A 106 11.75 14.93 20.29
N LEU A 107 12.45 14.98 19.16
CA LEU A 107 11.85 15.18 17.83
C LEU A 107 10.98 13.99 17.42
N TYR A 108 11.44 12.77 17.69
CA TYR A 108 10.63 11.56 17.50
C TYR A 108 9.37 11.58 18.36
N GLN A 109 9.48 11.91 19.66
CA GLN A 109 8.32 11.98 20.57
C GLN A 109 7.31 13.05 20.09
N LYS A 110 7.81 14.19 19.59
CA LYS A 110 6.96 15.21 18.98
C LYS A 110 6.22 14.66 17.75
N ALA A 111 6.90 13.97 16.83
CA ALA A 111 6.26 13.32 15.69
C ALA A 111 5.23 12.25 16.13
N ALA A 112 5.58 11.44 17.12
CA ALA A 112 4.78 10.33 17.63
C ALA A 112 3.47 10.79 18.28
N SER A 113 3.45 12.00 18.86
CA SER A 113 2.22 12.61 19.39
C SER A 113 1.12 12.80 18.33
N GLY A 114 1.49 12.85 17.04
CA GLY A 114 0.59 12.99 15.91
C GLY A 114 0.38 11.72 15.09
N PHE A 115 0.76 10.54 15.59
CA PHE A 115 0.58 9.30 14.83
C PHE A 115 -0.88 8.92 14.64
N GLU A 116 -1.23 8.63 13.39
CA GLU A 116 -2.59 8.28 13.00
C GLU A 116 -2.71 6.90 12.37
N ASN A 117 -1.58 6.31 11.96
CA ASN A 117 -1.52 5.12 11.12
C ASN A 117 -0.71 4.00 11.79
N ALA A 118 0.38 3.52 11.17
CA ALA A 118 1.23 2.46 11.71
C ALA A 118 1.67 2.73 13.15
N GLY A 119 1.95 3.99 13.44
CA GLY A 119 2.36 4.51 14.74
C GLY A 119 1.34 4.28 15.87
N ARG A 120 0.04 4.16 15.57
CA ARG A 120 -0.99 3.90 16.60
C ARG A 120 -0.93 2.50 17.20
N ASN A 121 -0.30 1.56 16.49
CA ASN A 121 -0.23 0.16 16.91
C ASN A 121 1.20 -0.25 17.30
N LEU A 122 2.06 0.71 17.68
CA LEU A 122 3.43 0.42 18.08
C LEU A 122 3.49 -0.43 19.36
N ASN A 123 4.32 -1.47 19.31
CA ASN A 123 4.73 -2.25 20.47
C ASN A 123 5.94 -1.62 21.15
N TYR A 124 6.97 -1.30 20.38
CA TYR A 124 8.22 -0.70 20.83
C TYR A 124 8.91 0.00 19.66
N TYR A 125 9.88 0.84 19.97
CA TYR A 125 10.74 1.46 18.96
C TYR A 125 12.19 1.45 19.43
N SER A 126 13.10 1.54 18.47
CA SER A 126 14.50 1.79 18.74
C SER A 126 15.06 2.87 17.85
N ILE A 127 15.93 3.70 18.41
CA ILE A 127 16.66 4.74 17.69
C ILE A 127 18.15 4.42 17.78
N GLU A 128 18.78 4.34 16.62
CA GLU A 128 20.23 4.16 16.46
C GLU A 128 20.79 5.37 15.72
N ILE A 129 21.87 5.94 16.26
CA ILE A 129 22.57 7.08 15.66
C ILE A 129 23.99 6.61 15.37
N ASN A 130 24.39 6.73 14.11
CA ASN A 130 25.68 6.26 13.62
C ASN A 130 26.49 7.45 13.11
N ASP A 131 27.76 7.54 13.53
CA ASP A 131 28.71 8.48 12.96
C ASP A 131 28.97 8.13 11.49
N LEU A 132 28.89 9.14 10.63
CA LEU A 132 29.26 9.02 9.23
C LEU A 132 30.72 9.43 9.06
N VAL A 133 31.49 8.63 8.34
CA VAL A 133 32.90 8.94 8.05
C VAL A 133 32.95 10.15 7.11
N ASN A 134 33.39 11.29 7.66
CA ASN A 134 33.46 12.59 6.99
C ASN A 134 34.82 12.92 6.36
N ASP A 135 35.68 11.91 6.14
CA ASP A 135 37.01 12.13 5.56
C ASP A 135 36.88 12.65 4.10
N GLU A 136 37.43 13.85 3.84
CA GLU A 136 37.41 14.53 2.54
C GLU A 136 37.99 13.67 1.41
N ASP A 137 38.93 12.77 1.71
CA ASP A 137 39.57 11.87 0.74
C ASP A 137 38.76 10.59 0.45
N THR A 138 37.76 10.25 1.28
CA THR A 138 36.92 9.05 1.12
C THR A 138 35.44 9.33 0.87
N ARG A 139 35.06 10.61 0.68
CA ARG A 139 33.69 11.07 0.45
C ARG A 139 32.86 10.06 -0.36
N VAL A 140 31.98 9.36 0.35
CA VAL A 140 30.76 8.81 -0.23
C VAL A 140 29.95 10.04 -0.71
N PRO A 141 29.32 9.99 -1.90
CA PRO A 141 28.77 11.14 -2.61
C PRO A 141 28.04 12.18 -1.74
N GLU A 142 28.10 13.45 -2.17
CA GLU A 142 27.67 14.68 -1.44
C GLU A 142 26.29 14.60 -0.75
N TYR A 143 25.43 13.67 -1.15
CA TYR A 143 24.14 13.38 -0.53
C TYR A 143 24.22 12.76 0.88
N LEU A 144 25.38 12.28 1.33
CA LEU A 144 25.63 11.83 2.71
C LEU A 144 26.39 12.85 3.57
N SER A 145 26.42 14.14 3.18
CA SER A 145 27.20 15.22 3.81
C SER A 145 26.71 15.68 5.20
N GLY A 146 26.31 14.75 6.07
CA GLY A 146 26.03 14.99 7.48
C GLY A 146 26.96 14.18 8.38
N GLU A 147 27.08 14.60 9.63
CA GLU A 147 27.86 13.92 10.67
C GLU A 147 27.21 12.60 11.11
N TYR A 148 25.88 12.52 11.05
CA TYR A 148 25.12 11.41 11.61
C TYR A 148 24.13 10.78 10.62
N GLY A 149 24.03 9.46 10.66
CA GLY A 149 22.95 8.69 10.07
C GLY A 149 21.99 8.20 11.16
N ILE A 150 20.71 8.50 11.03
CA ILE A 150 19.68 8.11 12.02
C ILE A 150 18.88 6.92 11.48
N ILE A 151 18.78 5.86 12.28
CA ILE A 151 17.96 4.69 11.98
C ILE A 151 16.90 4.54 13.08
N ILE A 152 15.63 4.55 12.68
CA ILE A 152 14.48 4.40 13.58
C ILE A 152 13.75 3.12 13.20
N THR A 153 13.72 2.15 14.10
CA THR A 153 12.99 0.90 13.92
C THR A 153 11.70 0.94 14.73
N LEU A 154 10.58 0.67 14.07
CA LEU A 154 9.23 0.74 14.58
C LEU A 154 8.61 -0.66 14.51
N ASN A 155 8.40 -1.27 15.67
CA ASN A 155 7.69 -2.55 15.74
C ASN A 155 6.21 -2.29 16.02
N TYR A 156 5.33 -2.83 15.19
CA TYR A 156 3.89 -2.64 15.31
C TYR A 156 3.13 -3.96 15.37
N GLN A 157 1.95 -3.92 15.97
CA GLN A 157 0.97 -5.00 15.92
C GLN A 157 0.11 -4.88 14.67
N ASP A 158 -0.24 -6.03 14.09
CA ASP A 158 -1.26 -6.09 13.06
C ASP A 158 -2.53 -5.38 13.50
N SER A 159 -3.13 -4.62 12.58
CA SER A 159 -4.40 -3.95 12.83
C SER A 159 -5.47 -4.40 11.86
N ASP A 160 -6.70 -4.46 12.36
CA ASP A 160 -7.86 -4.85 11.57
C ASP A 160 -8.19 -3.78 10.53
N GLY A 161 -8.16 -4.12 9.24
CA GLY A 161 -8.59 -3.21 8.18
C GLY A 161 -8.00 -3.56 6.82
N ILE A 162 -8.19 -2.69 5.84
CA ILE A 162 -7.58 -2.80 4.52
C ILE A 162 -6.38 -1.86 4.36
N PHE A 163 -6.42 -0.69 4.99
CA PHE A 163 -5.28 0.25 5.02
C PHE A 163 -4.05 -0.21 5.82
N PRO A 164 -4.19 -1.03 6.90
CA PRO A 164 -3.05 -1.53 7.68
C PRO A 164 -1.94 -2.32 6.94
N ASP A 165 -2.08 -2.57 5.64
CA ASP A 165 -1.05 -3.18 4.81
C ASP A 165 -0.79 -2.35 3.54
N THR A 166 -1.08 -1.04 3.52
CA THR A 166 -0.76 -0.18 2.37
C THR A 166 0.50 0.63 2.61
N LEU A 167 1.28 0.92 1.55
CA LEU A 167 2.49 1.75 1.65
C LEU A 167 2.20 3.12 2.29
N TRP A 168 1.12 3.78 1.87
CA TRP A 168 0.63 5.04 2.44
C TRP A 168 0.54 5.05 3.99
N TRP A 169 0.15 3.92 4.58
CA TRP A 169 -0.04 3.79 6.02
C TRP A 169 1.29 3.93 6.77
N TYR A 170 2.38 3.42 6.18
CA TYR A 170 3.74 3.55 6.70
C TYR A 170 4.35 4.91 6.38
N GLU A 171 4.15 5.41 5.17
CA GLU A 171 4.73 6.69 4.71
C GLU A 171 4.18 7.89 5.48
N SER A 172 2.91 7.86 5.89
CA SER A 172 2.27 8.95 6.61
C SER A 172 2.96 9.26 7.94
N ASP A 173 3.17 8.25 8.79
CA ASP A 173 3.85 8.43 10.07
C ASP A 173 5.36 8.61 9.89
N ALA A 174 5.95 7.94 8.89
CA ALA A 174 7.37 8.12 8.56
C ALA A 174 7.69 9.55 8.14
N THR A 175 6.79 10.18 7.36
CA THR A 175 6.91 11.58 6.93
C THR A 175 6.95 12.52 8.11
N ARG A 176 6.10 12.30 9.12
CA ARG A 176 6.09 13.12 10.35
C ARG A 176 7.43 13.05 11.07
N ILE A 177 8.01 11.86 11.18
CA ILE A 177 9.32 11.66 11.82
C ILE A 177 10.41 12.43 11.07
N VAL A 178 10.54 12.23 9.75
CA VAL A 178 11.59 12.91 8.98
C VAL A 178 11.37 14.43 8.92
N ARG A 179 10.11 14.90 8.95
CA ARG A 179 9.77 16.33 9.03
C ARG A 179 10.33 16.95 10.29
N GLU A 180 10.06 16.35 11.43
CA GLU A 180 10.54 16.88 12.71
C GLU A 180 12.07 16.91 12.75
N ILE A 181 12.74 15.88 12.23
CA ILE A 181 14.21 15.85 12.18
C ILE A 181 14.77 16.93 11.25
N TYR A 182 14.31 17.01 10.00
CA TYR A 182 14.89 17.92 9.00
C TYR A 182 14.42 19.37 9.11
N ASN A 183 13.38 19.67 9.90
CA ASN A 183 12.99 21.04 10.27
C ASN A 183 13.56 21.51 11.61
N SER A 184 14.41 20.70 12.25
CA SER A 184 15.04 21.03 13.52
C SER A 184 16.42 21.68 13.35
N GLU A 185 16.98 22.12 14.47
CA GLU A 185 18.34 22.66 14.56
C GLU A 185 19.44 21.62 14.27
N ILE A 186 19.14 20.32 14.30
CA ILE A 186 20.12 19.26 14.02
C ILE A 186 20.15 18.83 12.55
N ALA A 187 19.27 19.39 11.72
CA ALA A 187 19.10 18.98 10.32
C ALA A 187 20.40 19.04 9.51
N ASP A 188 21.27 20.03 9.77
CA ASP A 188 22.54 20.19 9.05
C ASP A 188 23.57 19.09 9.41
N SER A 189 23.48 18.50 10.61
CA SER A 189 24.34 17.39 11.04
C SER A 189 23.79 16.01 10.61
N VAL A 190 22.56 15.92 10.10
CA VAL A 190 21.95 14.63 9.71
C VAL A 190 22.15 14.37 8.21
N GLY A 191 22.87 13.32 7.85
CA GLY A 191 23.12 12.92 6.47
C GLY A 191 21.97 12.11 5.87
N PHE A 192 21.33 11.25 6.67
CA PHE A 192 20.11 10.54 6.28
C PHE A 192 19.27 10.14 7.49
N VAL A 193 17.97 9.90 7.24
CA VAL A 193 17.07 9.21 8.18
C VAL A 193 16.51 7.97 7.49
N LYS A 194 16.65 6.81 8.13
CA LYS A 194 16.08 5.53 7.72
C LYS A 194 15.04 5.09 8.72
N ILE A 195 13.84 4.78 8.24
CA ILE A 195 12.72 4.30 9.05
C ILE A 195 12.42 2.87 8.64
N ILE A 196 12.42 1.96 9.60
CA ILE A 196 12.21 0.52 9.39
C ILE A 196 10.96 0.11 10.16
N TYR A 197 9.98 -0.48 9.47
CA TYR A 197 8.82 -1.09 10.10
C TYR A 197 8.99 -2.60 10.18
N SER A 198 8.75 -3.22 11.34
CA SER A 198 8.79 -4.67 11.54
C SER A 198 7.54 -5.19 12.29
N LYS A 199 7.19 -6.46 12.09
CA LYS A 199 6.11 -7.16 12.80
C LYS A 199 6.68 -8.09 13.87
N ASP A 200 6.03 -8.13 15.04
CA ASP A 200 6.14 -9.17 16.09
C ASP A 200 7.57 -9.58 16.51
N ASP A 201 8.33 -8.67 17.14
CA ASP A 201 9.71 -8.89 17.64
C ASP A 201 10.72 -9.48 16.63
N SER A 202 10.34 -9.62 15.36
CA SER A 202 11.19 -10.22 14.35
C SER A 202 12.15 -9.16 13.80
N ASP A 203 13.41 -9.53 13.62
CA ASP A 203 14.39 -8.73 12.87
C ASP A 203 14.02 -8.58 11.37
N ASN A 204 12.85 -9.09 10.97
CA ASN A 204 12.34 -9.00 9.63
C ASN A 204 11.54 -7.72 9.44
N TYR A 205 12.15 -6.76 8.74
CA TYR A 205 11.43 -5.59 8.26
C TYR A 205 10.32 -5.98 7.26
N VAL A 206 9.29 -5.14 7.19
CA VAL A 206 8.19 -5.22 6.25
C VAL A 206 8.29 -4.11 5.21
N VAL A 207 8.60 -2.90 5.67
CA VAL A 207 8.89 -1.72 4.84
C VAL A 207 10.09 -1.01 5.43
N TYR A 208 10.97 -0.47 4.59
CA TYR A 208 11.85 0.61 5.01
C TYR A 208 11.80 1.79 4.05
N LEU A 209 12.01 2.98 4.61
CA LEU A 209 11.96 4.27 3.94
C LEU A 209 13.25 5.02 4.28
N ILE A 210 13.90 5.63 3.30
CA ILE A 210 15.12 6.43 3.50
C ILE A 210 14.92 7.80 2.88
N LEU A 211 15.23 8.85 3.64
CA LEU A 211 15.33 10.21 3.13
C LEU A 211 16.72 10.77 3.44
N THR A 212 17.48 11.07 2.38
CA THR A 212 18.80 11.72 2.48
C THR A 212 18.63 13.22 2.72
N LYS A 213 19.70 13.84 3.22
CA LYS A 213 19.77 15.29 3.43
C LYS A 213 19.49 16.07 2.13
N GLU A 214 20.06 15.63 1.01
CA GLU A 214 19.88 16.28 -0.29
C GLU A 214 18.40 16.33 -0.70
N ASP A 215 17.71 15.19 -0.65
CA ASP A 215 16.29 15.13 -0.99
C ASP A 215 15.44 15.90 0.04
N ALA A 216 15.77 15.83 1.33
CA ALA A 216 15.08 16.62 2.36
C ALA A 216 15.22 18.14 2.14
N VAL A 217 16.40 18.62 1.73
CA VAL A 217 16.65 20.03 1.39
C VAL A 217 15.84 20.45 0.17
N ARG A 218 15.78 19.62 -0.89
CA ARG A 218 14.93 19.88 -2.06
C ARG A 218 13.44 20.02 -1.69
N LEU A 219 13.02 19.30 -0.67
CA LEU A 219 11.63 19.31 -0.19
C LEU A 219 11.35 20.43 0.82
N ARG A 220 12.37 21.15 1.31
CA ARG A 220 12.29 22.11 2.44
C ARG A 220 11.15 23.13 2.31
N ASP A 221 10.93 23.65 1.12
CA ASP A 221 9.89 24.66 0.87
C ASP A 221 8.46 24.08 0.87
N ASN A 222 8.32 22.76 0.80
CA ASN A 222 7.05 22.05 0.69
C ASN A 222 6.58 21.43 2.02
N TRP A 223 7.38 21.44 3.10
CA TRP A 223 7.01 20.78 4.37
C TRP A 223 5.88 21.46 5.15
N GLY A 224 5.43 22.67 4.77
CA GLY A 224 4.55 23.51 5.58
C GLY A 224 3.10 23.01 5.78
N ASP A 225 2.73 21.88 5.19
CA ASP A 225 1.43 21.24 5.38
C ASP A 225 1.60 19.94 6.16
N ASP A 226 1.24 19.98 7.45
CA ASP A 226 1.46 18.87 8.36
C ASP A 226 0.63 17.63 8.04
N GLU A 227 -0.44 17.79 7.25
CA GLU A 227 -1.34 16.71 6.85
C GLU A 227 -0.84 15.93 5.63
N LYS A 228 0.13 16.48 4.90
CA LYS A 228 0.68 15.81 3.71
C LYS A 228 1.76 14.80 4.05
N TYR A 229 1.80 13.69 3.31
CA TYR A 229 2.84 12.69 3.43
C TYR A 229 3.79 12.72 2.22
N LEU A 230 5.01 12.21 2.37
CA LEU A 230 5.95 11.97 1.28
C LEU A 230 5.54 10.70 0.54
N PRO A 231 5.09 10.80 -0.72
CA PRO A 231 4.88 9.62 -1.55
C PRO A 231 6.22 8.97 -1.94
N CYS A 232 6.14 7.71 -2.36
CA CYS A 232 7.25 6.81 -2.62
C CYS A 232 8.31 7.40 -3.55
N TYR A 233 7.88 8.21 -4.52
CA TYR A 233 8.77 8.82 -5.51
C TYR A 233 9.57 10.01 -4.96
N LEU A 234 9.19 10.56 -3.80
CA LEU A 234 9.95 11.61 -3.10
C LEU A 234 10.92 11.06 -2.06
N TRP A 235 10.67 9.88 -1.50
CA TRP A 235 11.66 9.18 -0.67
C TRP A 235 12.91 8.85 -1.48
N SER A 236 14.10 8.97 -0.89
CA SER A 236 15.36 8.61 -1.56
C SER A 236 15.42 7.12 -1.88
N SER A 237 14.84 6.29 -1.01
CA SER A 237 14.66 4.86 -1.25
C SER A 237 13.44 4.35 -0.49
N VAL A 238 12.67 3.47 -1.13
CA VAL A 238 11.56 2.72 -0.54
C VAL A 238 11.77 1.26 -0.85
N ASN A 239 11.67 0.39 0.16
CA ASN A 239 11.70 -1.04 -0.05
C ASN A 239 10.54 -1.71 0.68
N ILE A 240 9.78 -2.47 -0.09
CA ILE A 240 8.69 -3.29 0.41
C ILE A 240 9.15 -4.74 0.32
N LYS A 241 9.26 -5.42 1.47
CA LYS A 241 9.70 -6.81 1.48
C LYS A 241 8.69 -7.69 0.74
N SER A 242 9.19 -8.49 -0.20
CA SER A 242 8.36 -9.41 -0.97
C SER A 242 7.69 -10.45 -0.07
N GLY A 243 6.46 -10.82 -0.40
CA GLY A 243 5.71 -11.86 0.32
C GLY A 243 4.93 -11.40 1.56
N ASN A 244 5.13 -10.17 2.05
CA ASN A 244 4.47 -9.66 3.25
C ASN A 244 3.05 -9.10 3.04
N GLY A 245 2.45 -9.32 1.87
CA GLY A 245 1.09 -8.87 1.57
C GLY A 245 0.91 -7.35 1.38
N ILE A 246 1.97 -6.56 1.56
CA ILE A 246 1.90 -5.10 1.43
C ILE A 246 1.46 -4.68 0.03
N ILE A 247 0.46 -3.81 0.03
CA ILE A 247 -0.17 -3.19 -1.12
C ILE A 247 0.57 -1.86 -1.33
N PRO A 248 1.16 -1.61 -2.51
CA PRO A 248 1.87 -0.36 -2.83
C PRO A 248 0.92 0.83 -3.07
N TYR A 249 -0.24 0.84 -2.39
CA TYR A 249 -1.23 1.88 -2.52
C TYR A 249 -0.77 3.17 -1.84
N GLU A 250 -0.97 4.28 -2.54
CA GLU A 250 -0.72 5.65 -2.13
C GLU A 250 -2.00 6.49 -2.22
N ASN A 251 -2.25 7.32 -1.21
CA ASN A 251 -3.40 8.23 -1.21
C ASN A 251 -3.07 9.53 -1.95
N SER A 252 -3.44 9.64 -3.21
CA SER A 252 -3.18 10.82 -4.05
C SER A 252 -3.84 12.12 -3.57
N GLY A 253 -4.82 12.07 -2.67
CA GLY A 253 -5.48 13.26 -2.12
C GLY A 253 -4.62 14.04 -1.12
N ASN A 254 -3.69 13.36 -0.43
CA ASN A 254 -2.93 13.92 0.70
C ASN A 254 -1.41 13.84 0.49
N GLU A 255 -0.94 13.62 -0.74
CA GLU A 255 0.47 13.53 -1.04
C GLU A 255 1.16 14.91 -1.10
N LEU A 256 2.44 14.96 -0.76
CA LEU A 256 3.27 16.13 -0.97
C LEU A 256 3.54 16.32 -2.47
N SER A 257 3.15 17.48 -3.00
CA SER A 257 3.36 17.80 -4.41
C SER A 257 4.71 18.46 -4.61
N SER A 258 5.68 17.72 -5.17
CA SER A 258 6.95 18.26 -5.64
C SER A 258 7.34 17.60 -6.96
N PRO A 259 7.69 18.38 -8.01
CA PRO A 259 8.25 17.79 -9.22
C PRO A 259 9.64 17.21 -8.92
N VAL A 260 9.94 16.05 -9.49
CA VAL A 260 11.30 15.48 -9.42
C VAL A 260 12.13 16.03 -10.56
N VAL A 261 13.16 16.79 -10.19
CA VAL A 261 14.16 17.35 -11.11
C VAL A 261 15.43 16.53 -10.95
N PHE A 262 16.02 16.12 -12.06
CA PHE A 262 17.29 15.41 -12.08
C PHE A 262 18.39 16.35 -12.53
N ASP A 263 19.50 16.34 -11.82
CA ASP A 263 20.69 17.10 -12.19
C ASP A 263 21.50 16.33 -13.24
N PRO A 264 21.97 16.98 -14.32
CA PRO A 264 22.80 16.34 -15.32
C PRO A 264 24.21 16.06 -14.76
N VAL A 265 24.85 15.00 -15.24
CA VAL A 265 26.25 14.72 -14.87
C VAL A 265 27.21 15.50 -15.78
N ASN A 266 28.14 16.26 -15.18
CA ASN A 266 29.17 17.02 -15.88
C ASN A 266 30.36 16.13 -16.33
N SER A 267 30.18 15.39 -17.42
CA SER A 267 31.17 14.77 -18.33
C SER A 267 32.16 13.71 -17.82
N LEU A 268 32.21 12.55 -18.52
CA LEU A 268 33.33 12.09 -19.38
C LEU A 268 33.17 10.61 -19.79
N ALA A 269 33.13 10.35 -21.10
CA ALA A 269 33.37 9.08 -21.82
C ALA A 269 32.48 7.84 -21.51
N GLY A 270 31.73 7.80 -20.40
CA GLY A 270 30.75 6.74 -20.07
C GLY A 270 29.30 7.09 -20.43
N ASP A 271 29.01 8.36 -20.70
CA ASP A 271 27.65 8.94 -20.77
C ASP A 271 26.79 8.35 -21.89
N TYR A 272 27.38 7.95 -23.03
CA TYR A 272 26.63 7.36 -24.13
C TYR A 272 26.02 5.99 -23.80
N GLN A 273 26.65 5.23 -22.89
CA GLN A 273 26.11 3.92 -22.51
C GLN A 273 24.91 4.04 -21.58
N ALA A 274 24.90 5.04 -20.68
CA ALA A 274 23.78 5.26 -19.77
C ALA A 274 22.56 5.84 -20.49
N ASP A 275 22.75 6.79 -21.41
CA ASP A 275 21.67 7.32 -22.25
C ASP A 275 21.07 6.23 -23.15
N SER A 276 21.91 5.39 -23.77
CA SER A 276 21.46 4.24 -24.57
C SER A 276 20.74 3.21 -23.72
N TYR A 277 21.24 2.91 -22.52
CA TYR A 277 20.61 1.99 -21.58
C TYR A 277 19.22 2.49 -21.17
N LEU A 278 19.09 3.77 -20.82
CA LEU A 278 17.80 4.36 -20.48
C LEU A 278 16.83 4.31 -21.66
N SER A 279 17.31 4.62 -22.86
CA SER A 279 16.52 4.53 -24.10
C SER A 279 16.00 3.11 -24.34
N ASP A 280 16.89 2.10 -24.28
CA ASP A 280 16.53 0.70 -24.46
C ASP A 280 15.54 0.24 -23.39
N PHE A 281 15.76 0.63 -22.12
CA PHE A 281 14.86 0.33 -21.01
C PHE A 281 13.46 0.93 -21.23
N ILE A 282 13.38 2.21 -21.56
CA ILE A 282 12.10 2.90 -21.81
C ILE A 282 11.34 2.19 -22.93
N ASN A 283 12.01 1.88 -24.04
CA ASN A 283 11.38 1.23 -25.18
C ASN A 283 10.95 -0.23 -24.88
N GLU A 284 11.72 -0.97 -24.08
CA GLU A 284 11.43 -2.36 -23.72
C GLU A 284 10.27 -2.47 -22.72
N TYR A 285 10.19 -1.58 -21.72
CA TYR A 285 9.27 -1.74 -20.58
C TYR A 285 8.01 -0.85 -20.64
N SER A 286 7.98 0.20 -21.45
CA SER A 286 6.73 0.98 -21.68
C SER A 286 5.56 0.14 -22.23
N PRO A 287 5.76 -0.83 -23.16
CA PRO A 287 4.69 -1.72 -23.61
C PRO A 287 4.06 -2.56 -22.49
N GLU A 288 4.84 -2.90 -21.46
CA GLU A 288 4.35 -3.70 -20.34
C GLU A 288 3.33 -2.91 -19.50
N ILE A 289 3.62 -1.63 -19.23
CA ILE A 289 2.70 -0.70 -18.56
C ILE A 289 1.36 -0.64 -19.31
N VAL A 290 1.41 -0.45 -20.63
CA VAL A 290 0.21 -0.42 -21.50
C VAL A 290 -0.56 -1.74 -21.43
N SER A 291 0.14 -2.87 -21.47
CA SER A 291 -0.47 -4.20 -21.35
C SER A 291 -1.21 -4.37 -20.03
N MET A 292 -0.64 -3.88 -18.91
CA MET A 292 -1.29 -3.91 -17.59
C MET A 292 -2.55 -3.04 -17.55
N ILE A 293 -2.49 -1.82 -18.11
CA ILE A 293 -3.63 -0.90 -18.20
C ILE A 293 -4.79 -1.55 -18.97
N ASN A 294 -4.51 -2.21 -20.09
CA ASN A 294 -5.52 -2.92 -20.87
C ASN A 294 -6.17 -4.08 -20.10
N ARG A 295 -5.43 -4.74 -19.20
CA ARG A 295 -5.99 -5.78 -18.32
C ARG A 295 -6.88 -5.18 -17.22
N ILE A 296 -6.52 -4.02 -16.69
CA ILE A 296 -7.36 -3.26 -15.75
C ILE A 296 -8.67 -2.87 -16.44
N ASP A 297 -8.62 -2.29 -17.66
CA ASP A 297 -9.83 -1.90 -18.40
C ASP A 297 -10.74 -3.09 -18.70
N LYS A 298 -10.15 -4.20 -19.18
CA LYS A 298 -10.89 -5.45 -19.41
C LYS A 298 -11.56 -5.99 -18.15
N SER A 299 -10.92 -5.86 -16.99
CA SER A 299 -11.49 -6.28 -15.70
C SER A 299 -12.64 -5.36 -15.28
N SER A 300 -12.46 -4.05 -15.47
CA SER A 300 -13.52 -3.05 -15.24
C SER A 300 -14.75 -3.30 -16.13
N LEU A 301 -14.57 -3.55 -17.43
CA LEU A 301 -15.64 -3.84 -18.38
C LEU A 301 -16.47 -5.08 -18.03
N LYS A 302 -15.87 -6.02 -17.31
CA LYS A 302 -16.49 -7.27 -16.82
C LYS A 302 -17.07 -7.14 -15.42
N ASP A 303 -16.96 -5.97 -14.79
CA ASP A 303 -17.31 -5.75 -13.39
C ASP A 303 -16.57 -6.69 -12.40
N ASP A 304 -15.38 -7.15 -12.78
CA ASP A 304 -14.54 -8.01 -11.93
C ASP A 304 -13.64 -7.14 -11.04
N THR A 305 -14.19 -6.68 -9.92
CA THR A 305 -13.50 -5.78 -8.98
C THR A 305 -12.29 -6.44 -8.31
N LYS A 306 -12.30 -7.77 -8.14
CA LYS A 306 -11.17 -8.52 -7.59
C LYS A 306 -10.01 -8.57 -8.59
N ALA A 307 -10.29 -8.83 -9.87
CA ALA A 307 -9.28 -8.78 -10.92
C ALA A 307 -8.76 -7.34 -11.14
N LEU A 308 -9.64 -6.34 -11.12
CA LEU A 308 -9.26 -4.93 -11.23
C LEU A 308 -8.30 -4.52 -10.11
N SER A 309 -8.62 -4.84 -8.85
CA SER A 309 -7.75 -4.61 -7.70
C SER A 309 -6.39 -5.30 -7.87
N SER A 310 -6.39 -6.57 -8.26
CA SER A 310 -5.17 -7.37 -8.43
C SER A 310 -4.26 -6.83 -9.55
N GLU A 311 -4.83 -6.45 -10.69
CA GLU A 311 -4.07 -5.87 -11.81
C GLU A 311 -3.59 -4.46 -11.49
N SER A 312 -4.35 -3.68 -10.71
CA SER A 312 -3.89 -2.37 -10.21
C SER A 312 -2.67 -2.51 -9.29
N ILE A 313 -2.67 -3.52 -8.40
CA ILE A 313 -1.50 -3.84 -7.57
C ILE A 313 -0.29 -4.20 -8.42
N ARG A 314 -0.47 -5.00 -9.48
CA ARG A 314 0.61 -5.37 -10.40
C ARG A 314 1.18 -4.14 -11.10
N LEU A 315 0.34 -3.26 -11.61
CA LEU A 315 0.76 -2.02 -12.24
C LEU A 315 1.52 -1.11 -11.26
N MET A 316 1.04 -0.96 -10.02
CA MET A 316 1.74 -0.18 -9.01
C MET A 316 3.14 -0.73 -8.74
N ARG A 317 3.27 -2.05 -8.53
CA ARG A 317 4.58 -2.70 -8.31
C ARG A 317 5.52 -2.51 -9.50
N GLU A 318 4.98 -2.57 -10.70
CA GLU A 318 5.78 -2.38 -11.91
C GLU A 318 6.28 -0.94 -12.04
N CYS A 319 5.43 0.05 -11.77
CA CYS A 319 5.85 1.46 -11.73
C CYS A 319 6.94 1.70 -10.67
N LEU A 320 6.81 1.11 -9.47
CA LEU A 320 7.84 1.19 -8.43
C LEU A 320 9.17 0.57 -8.89
N ARG A 321 9.12 -0.64 -9.45
CA ARG A 321 10.30 -1.35 -9.95
C ARG A 321 11.03 -0.57 -11.03
N GLN A 322 10.29 -0.02 -11.99
CA GLN A 322 10.88 0.78 -13.07
C GLN A 322 11.46 2.09 -12.53
N SER A 323 10.78 2.77 -11.60
CA SER A 323 11.28 3.99 -10.96
C SER A 323 12.58 3.75 -10.19
N GLU A 324 12.69 2.64 -9.46
CA GLU A 324 13.91 2.25 -8.74
C GLU A 324 15.10 2.02 -9.69
N ILE A 325 14.85 1.46 -10.87
CA ILE A 325 15.90 1.25 -11.88
C ILE A 325 16.30 2.56 -12.56
N VAL A 326 15.33 3.40 -12.92
CA VAL A 326 15.57 4.64 -13.69
C VAL A 326 16.21 5.74 -12.84
N ARG A 327 15.77 5.90 -11.59
CA ARG A 327 16.22 7.00 -10.70
C ARG A 327 17.74 7.12 -10.59
N PRO A 328 18.52 6.05 -10.32
CA PRO A 328 19.96 6.15 -10.14
C PRO A 328 20.74 6.28 -11.46
N VAL A 329 20.12 6.12 -12.63
CA VAL A 329 20.84 6.15 -13.92
C VAL A 329 21.37 7.57 -14.17
N PRO A 330 22.70 7.78 -14.19
CA PRO A 330 23.27 9.08 -14.54
C PRO A 330 23.03 9.34 -16.03
N VAL A 331 22.54 10.52 -16.39
CA VAL A 331 22.24 10.87 -17.80
C VAL A 331 22.89 12.17 -18.19
N SER A 332 23.12 12.33 -19.49
CA SER A 332 23.58 13.60 -20.03
C SER A 332 22.51 14.70 -19.91
N GLU A 333 22.92 15.95 -20.05
CA GLU A 333 22.01 17.10 -20.11
C GLU A 333 20.90 16.91 -21.16
N LYS A 334 21.23 16.32 -22.31
CA LYS A 334 20.27 16.03 -23.38
C LYS A 334 19.19 15.04 -22.95
N PHE A 335 19.52 14.05 -22.14
CA PHE A 335 18.62 13.00 -21.68
C PHE A 335 17.94 13.30 -20.34
N THR A 336 18.33 14.38 -19.66
CA THR A 336 17.73 14.79 -18.39
C THR A 336 16.22 15.02 -18.52
N GLY A 337 15.78 15.65 -19.61
CA GLY A 337 14.36 15.84 -19.91
C GLY A 337 13.62 14.52 -20.20
N VAL A 338 14.27 13.56 -20.87
CA VAL A 338 13.71 12.23 -21.16
C VAL A 338 13.50 11.45 -19.86
N LYS A 339 14.53 11.41 -19.01
CA LYS A 339 14.49 10.77 -17.71
C LYS A 339 13.39 11.37 -16.82
N SER A 340 13.31 12.70 -16.77
CA SER A 340 12.29 13.41 -16.00
C SER A 340 10.88 13.12 -16.51
N ASP A 341 10.64 13.17 -17.82
CA ASP A 341 9.34 12.85 -18.40
C ASP A 341 8.94 11.40 -18.10
N TYR A 342 9.84 10.43 -18.27
CA TYR A 342 9.54 9.03 -17.99
C TYR A 342 9.25 8.78 -16.51
N PHE A 343 10.10 9.27 -15.60
CA PHE A 343 9.95 9.08 -14.16
C PHE A 343 8.67 9.75 -13.62
N ASN A 344 8.37 10.98 -14.05
CA ASN A 344 7.13 11.66 -13.69
C ASN A 344 5.91 10.94 -14.30
N GLY A 345 6.05 10.38 -15.51
CA GLY A 345 5.04 9.53 -16.13
C GLY A 345 4.73 8.29 -15.30
N LEU A 346 5.74 7.55 -14.85
CA LEU A 346 5.59 6.39 -13.96
C LEU A 346 4.91 6.78 -12.65
N SER A 347 5.27 7.93 -12.05
CA SER A 347 4.67 8.42 -10.82
C SER A 347 3.17 8.73 -10.99
N LEU A 348 2.77 9.33 -12.12
CA LEU A 348 1.36 9.57 -12.43
C LEU A 348 0.59 8.28 -12.72
N VAL A 349 1.20 7.31 -13.41
CA VAL A 349 0.58 5.99 -13.63
C VAL A 349 0.43 5.21 -12.32
N LEU A 350 1.39 5.33 -11.39
CA LEU A 350 1.29 4.77 -10.04
C LEU A 350 0.10 5.36 -9.27
N ARG A 351 -0.08 6.70 -9.27
CA ARG A 351 -1.25 7.37 -8.68
C ARG A 351 -2.55 6.88 -9.32
N SER A 352 -2.56 6.75 -10.65
CA SER A 352 -3.69 6.22 -11.40
C SER A 352 -4.06 4.80 -10.92
N ALA A 353 -3.08 3.92 -10.83
CA ALA A 353 -3.28 2.55 -10.36
C ALA A 353 -3.71 2.49 -8.88
N SER A 354 -3.19 3.36 -8.02
CA SER A 354 -3.64 3.50 -6.63
C SER A 354 -5.11 3.89 -6.56
N SER A 355 -5.53 4.87 -7.35
CA SER A 355 -6.93 5.28 -7.45
C SER A 355 -7.83 4.17 -8.01
N PHE A 356 -7.38 3.40 -9.01
CA PHE A 356 -8.14 2.25 -9.52
C PHE A 356 -8.29 1.13 -8.50
N TRP A 357 -7.22 0.82 -7.77
CA TRP A 357 -7.29 -0.12 -6.65
C TRP A 357 -8.29 0.37 -5.60
N HIS A 358 -8.19 1.62 -5.15
CA HIS A 358 -9.08 2.17 -4.14
C HIS A 358 -10.54 2.18 -4.63
N ALA A 359 -10.80 2.63 -5.85
CA ALA A 359 -12.11 2.59 -6.48
C ALA A 359 -12.70 1.16 -6.52
N SER A 360 -11.89 0.16 -6.83
CA SER A 360 -12.36 -1.23 -6.89
C SER A 360 -12.65 -1.87 -5.53
N VAL A 361 -11.93 -1.43 -4.50
CA VAL A 361 -12.05 -1.95 -3.14
C VAL A 361 -13.18 -1.25 -2.40
N PHE A 362 -13.19 0.09 -2.42
CA PHE A 362 -14.14 0.91 -1.65
C PHE A 362 -15.37 1.35 -2.45
N PHE A 363 -15.42 0.98 -3.73
CA PHE A 363 -16.49 1.36 -4.65
C PHE A 363 -16.63 2.89 -4.82
N ASP A 364 -15.50 3.58 -4.91
CA ASP A 364 -15.44 5.05 -5.06
C ASP A 364 -15.29 5.47 -6.53
N ASN A 365 -16.31 6.14 -7.07
CA ASN A 365 -16.31 6.63 -8.45
C ASN A 365 -15.45 7.89 -8.66
N GLU A 366 -15.28 8.72 -7.63
CA GLU A 366 -14.46 9.93 -7.76
C GLU A 366 -12.98 9.54 -7.87
N ASP A 367 -12.56 8.47 -7.20
CA ASP A 367 -11.22 7.92 -7.38
C ASP A 367 -11.04 7.30 -8.77
N LEU A 368 -12.05 6.61 -9.31
CA LEU A 368 -11.96 6.09 -10.67
C LEU A 368 -11.80 7.22 -11.71
N LYS A 369 -12.47 8.35 -11.48
CA LYS A 369 -12.37 9.53 -12.33
C LYS A 369 -10.99 10.19 -12.20
N SER A 370 -10.54 10.45 -10.97
CA SER A 370 -9.20 10.98 -10.68
C SER A 370 -8.11 10.08 -11.25
N GLY A 371 -8.25 8.76 -11.10
CA GLY A 371 -7.34 7.77 -11.66
C GLY A 371 -7.23 7.85 -13.18
N ASN A 372 -8.34 8.08 -13.89
CA ASN A 372 -8.32 8.29 -15.34
C ASN A 372 -7.61 9.60 -15.74
N GLU A 373 -7.75 10.67 -14.95
CA GLU A 373 -7.04 11.93 -15.20
C GLU A 373 -5.52 11.76 -15.01
N TYR A 374 -5.10 11.06 -13.95
CA TYR A 374 -3.70 10.71 -13.74
C TYR A 374 -3.17 9.79 -14.85
N LEU A 375 -3.95 8.81 -15.30
CA LEU A 375 -3.56 7.90 -16.38
C LEU A 375 -3.22 8.66 -17.65
N LYS A 376 -4.11 9.55 -18.07
CA LYS A 376 -3.95 10.36 -19.29
C LYS A 376 -2.68 11.21 -19.22
N LYS A 377 -2.46 11.90 -18.09
CA LYS A 377 -1.24 12.71 -17.87
C LYS A 377 0.02 11.84 -17.85
N GLY A 378 -0.03 10.70 -17.16
CA GLY A 378 1.10 9.79 -17.00
C GLY A 378 1.54 9.15 -18.32
N ILE A 379 0.58 8.63 -19.10
CA ILE A 379 0.90 8.06 -20.41
C ILE A 379 1.39 9.13 -21.38
N GLY A 380 0.80 10.34 -21.38
CA GLY A 380 1.32 11.44 -22.20
C GLY A 380 2.78 11.79 -21.88
N LYS A 381 3.19 11.68 -20.62
CA LYS A 381 4.59 11.85 -20.19
C LYS A 381 5.50 10.71 -20.63
N ILE A 382 5.06 9.46 -20.48
CA ILE A 382 5.80 8.28 -20.97
C ILE A 382 5.97 8.35 -22.49
N GLU A 383 4.91 8.68 -23.24
CA GLU A 383 4.96 8.85 -24.69
C GLU A 383 5.94 9.98 -25.11
N SER A 384 5.98 11.08 -24.36
CA SER A 384 6.97 12.15 -24.60
C SER A 384 8.41 11.67 -24.41
N ALA A 385 8.66 10.78 -23.44
CA ALA A 385 9.98 10.18 -23.28
C ALA A 385 10.29 9.19 -24.42
N VAL A 386 9.35 8.29 -24.73
CA VAL A 386 9.49 7.26 -25.78
C VAL A 386 9.77 7.88 -27.15
N SER A 387 9.03 8.92 -27.53
CA SER A 387 9.20 9.63 -28.82
C SER A 387 10.57 10.32 -28.96
N LYS A 388 11.26 10.61 -27.85
CA LYS A 388 12.62 11.16 -27.84
C LYS A 388 13.69 10.06 -27.89
N THR A 389 13.33 8.81 -27.61
CA THR A 389 14.23 7.64 -27.54
C THR A 389 14.02 6.63 -28.66
N GLY A 390 12.93 6.69 -29.40
CA GLY A 390 12.62 5.78 -30.50
C GLY A 390 11.35 6.16 -31.28
N ASP A 391 11.03 5.35 -32.30
CA ASP A 391 9.87 5.56 -33.20
C ASP A 391 8.57 4.90 -32.70
N MET A 392 8.47 4.58 -31.41
CA MET A 392 7.28 3.96 -30.85
C MET A 392 6.24 5.03 -30.47
N THR A 393 5.02 4.87 -30.97
CA THR A 393 3.85 5.65 -30.54
C THR A 393 3.02 4.85 -29.54
N LEU A 394 2.73 5.46 -28.40
CA LEU A 394 1.78 4.94 -27.42
C LEU A 394 0.48 5.72 -27.65
N ASP A 395 -0.61 5.05 -28.03
CA ASP A 395 -1.89 5.70 -28.37
C ASP A 395 -2.57 6.33 -27.12
N SER A 396 -2.01 7.44 -26.64
CA SER A 396 -2.32 8.05 -25.35
C SER A 396 -3.74 8.59 -25.25
N GLU A 397 -4.33 8.99 -26.39
CA GLU A 397 -5.68 9.53 -26.45
C GLU A 397 -6.77 8.47 -26.20
N ASN A 398 -6.45 7.19 -26.39
CA ASN A 398 -7.41 6.09 -26.25
C ASN A 398 -7.32 5.35 -24.89
N PHE A 399 -6.37 5.68 -24.01
CA PHE A 399 -6.32 5.08 -22.68
C PHE A 399 -7.33 5.72 -21.73
N LYS A 400 -8.46 5.03 -21.57
CA LYS A 400 -9.44 5.31 -20.52
C LYS A 400 -9.88 3.99 -19.91
N ILE A 401 -9.75 3.86 -18.60
CA ILE A 401 -10.39 2.76 -17.88
C ILE A 401 -11.90 3.04 -17.87
N SER A 402 -12.64 2.10 -18.45
CA SER A 402 -14.10 2.11 -18.47
C SER A 402 -14.65 2.18 -17.05
N THR A 403 -15.77 2.86 -16.87
CA THR A 403 -16.38 2.99 -15.55
C THR A 403 -16.81 1.61 -15.04
N ILE A 404 -16.53 1.31 -13.77
CA ILE A 404 -17.00 0.08 -13.12
C ILE A 404 -18.53 0.15 -13.07
N LYS A 405 -19.23 -0.68 -13.84
CA LYS A 405 -20.69 -0.60 -13.95
C LYS A 405 -21.36 -1.07 -12.67
N CYS A 406 -20.76 -2.01 -11.92
CA CYS A 406 -21.37 -2.55 -10.71
C CYS A 406 -21.60 -1.51 -9.60
N ILE A 407 -20.74 -0.48 -9.52
CA ILE A 407 -20.85 0.62 -8.53
C ILE A 407 -21.95 1.60 -8.93
N ASN A 408 -21.94 2.04 -10.19
CA ASN A 408 -22.95 2.97 -10.70
C ASN A 408 -24.35 2.35 -10.75
N ASN A 409 -24.43 1.02 -10.82
CA ASN A 409 -25.68 0.28 -10.79
C ASN A 409 -26.03 -0.23 -9.38
N ALA A 410 -25.30 0.19 -8.33
CA ALA A 410 -25.69 -0.11 -6.96
C ALA A 410 -27.05 0.52 -6.69
N MET A 411 -28.03 -0.34 -6.41
CA MET A 411 -29.40 0.08 -6.20
C MET A 411 -29.54 0.73 -4.82
N PRO A 412 -30.26 1.85 -4.70
CA PRO A 412 -30.62 2.39 -3.39
C PRO A 412 -31.41 1.37 -2.56
N LEU A 413 -31.42 1.54 -1.24
CA LEU A 413 -32.35 0.81 -0.37
C LEU A 413 -33.79 0.90 -0.91
N ASN A 414 -34.60 -0.12 -0.62
CA ASN A 414 -35.97 -0.28 -1.06
C ASN A 414 -36.20 -0.44 -2.58
N THR A 415 -35.16 -0.31 -3.40
CA THR A 415 -35.25 -0.56 -4.85
C THR A 415 -35.42 -2.05 -5.12
N GLN A 416 -36.46 -2.40 -5.88
CA GLN A 416 -36.75 -3.76 -6.30
C GLN A 416 -35.94 -4.15 -7.53
N PHE A 417 -35.32 -5.33 -7.48
CA PHE A 417 -34.76 -5.99 -8.65
C PHE A 417 -35.66 -7.15 -9.06
N HIS A 418 -36.09 -7.11 -10.33
CA HIS A 418 -36.92 -8.16 -10.92
C HIS A 418 -36.06 -9.08 -11.78
N TYR A 419 -36.22 -10.38 -11.59
CA TYR A 419 -35.51 -11.39 -12.35
C TYR A 419 -36.34 -12.67 -12.48
N GLN A 420 -35.81 -13.62 -13.22
CA GLN A 420 -36.44 -14.92 -13.41
C GLN A 420 -35.54 -16.03 -12.87
N ASP A 421 -36.12 -17.16 -12.50
CA ASP A 421 -35.34 -18.35 -12.22
C ASP A 421 -34.61 -18.88 -13.47
N ALA A 422 -33.69 -19.83 -13.30
CA ALA A 422 -32.88 -20.34 -14.42
C ALA A 422 -33.73 -20.92 -15.57
N GLY A 423 -34.88 -21.50 -15.25
CA GLY A 423 -35.85 -22.01 -16.23
C GLY A 423 -36.73 -20.95 -16.88
N ARG A 424 -36.68 -19.69 -16.40
CA ARG A 424 -37.55 -18.57 -16.81
C ARG A 424 -39.05 -18.83 -16.61
N ASN A 425 -39.36 -19.70 -15.66
CA ASN A 425 -40.69 -20.17 -15.33
C ASN A 425 -41.34 -19.32 -14.24
N ASN A 426 -40.52 -18.69 -13.40
CA ASN A 426 -40.97 -17.91 -12.26
C ASN A 426 -40.43 -16.48 -12.33
N ASP A 427 -41.29 -15.50 -12.07
CA ASP A 427 -40.93 -14.10 -11.92
C ASP A 427 -40.70 -13.80 -10.43
N ILE A 428 -39.55 -13.21 -10.11
CA ILE A 428 -39.07 -13.01 -8.73
C ILE A 428 -38.74 -11.53 -8.53
N SER A 429 -39.06 -11.01 -7.35
CA SER A 429 -38.62 -9.68 -6.90
C SER A 429 -37.78 -9.84 -5.64
N ILE A 430 -36.66 -9.11 -5.56
CA ILE A 430 -35.82 -9.02 -4.37
C ILE A 430 -35.46 -7.56 -4.09
N ARG A 431 -35.40 -7.19 -2.81
CA ARG A 431 -34.91 -5.88 -2.36
C ARG A 431 -34.31 -5.95 -0.97
N ILE A 432 -33.49 -4.96 -0.64
CA ILE A 432 -33.05 -4.70 0.73
C ILE A 432 -33.93 -3.59 1.31
N THR A 433 -34.67 -3.87 2.38
CA THR A 433 -35.69 -2.94 2.92
C THR A 433 -35.13 -2.03 4.02
N ASN A 434 -34.26 -2.56 4.86
CA ASN A 434 -33.74 -1.82 6.01
C ASN A 434 -32.39 -2.37 6.48
N TRP A 435 -31.68 -1.59 7.29
CA TRP A 435 -30.56 -2.04 8.09
C TRP A 435 -30.51 -1.37 9.46
N GLN A 436 -29.86 -2.06 10.41
CA GLN A 436 -29.67 -1.62 11.79
C GLN A 436 -28.29 -2.04 12.31
N ILE A 437 -27.73 -1.24 13.22
CA ILE A 437 -26.56 -1.63 14.02
C ILE A 437 -27.01 -2.02 15.43
N LYS A 438 -26.50 -3.14 15.95
CA LYS A 438 -26.81 -3.62 17.30
C LYS A 438 -25.54 -4.06 18.02
N LYS A 439 -25.45 -3.74 19.32
CA LYS A 439 -24.38 -4.22 20.22
C LYS A 439 -24.63 -5.64 20.77
N GLY A 440 -25.75 -6.25 20.41
CA GLY A 440 -26.12 -7.60 20.82
C GLY A 440 -27.49 -8.02 20.26
N LEU A 441 -27.71 -9.32 20.17
CA LEU A 441 -28.93 -9.95 19.68
C LEU A 441 -29.64 -10.65 20.84
N LEU A 442 -30.94 -10.41 20.99
CA LEU A 442 -31.75 -11.13 21.96
C LEU A 442 -32.42 -12.31 21.24
N LEU A 443 -31.81 -13.48 21.34
CA LEU A 443 -32.30 -14.71 20.71
C LEU A 443 -33.41 -15.32 21.55
N LYS A 444 -34.43 -15.84 20.90
CA LYS A 444 -35.52 -16.60 21.50
C LYS A 444 -35.61 -17.96 20.83
N ASP A 445 -35.33 -19.01 21.60
CA ASP A 445 -35.40 -20.38 21.11
C ASP A 445 -36.86 -20.88 21.00
N SER A 446 -37.02 -22.09 20.47
CA SER A 446 -38.34 -22.74 20.31
C SER A 446 -39.07 -23.03 21.64
N SER A 447 -38.35 -23.08 22.76
CA SER A 447 -38.92 -23.21 24.12
C SER A 447 -39.35 -21.88 24.73
N GLY A 448 -39.01 -20.77 24.06
CA GLY A 448 -39.25 -19.40 24.53
C GLY A 448 -38.19 -18.87 25.49
N LYS A 449 -37.10 -19.60 25.73
CA LYS A 449 -35.96 -19.14 26.50
C LYS A 449 -35.23 -18.06 25.72
N LYS A 450 -34.81 -17.01 26.44
CA LYS A 450 -34.12 -15.85 25.86
C LYS A 450 -32.64 -15.87 26.21
N GLU A 451 -31.80 -15.53 25.24
CA GLU A 451 -30.36 -15.42 25.40
C GLU A 451 -29.84 -14.15 24.72
N LEU A 452 -28.98 -13.40 25.40
CA LEU A 452 -28.31 -12.25 24.82
C LEU A 452 -26.95 -12.67 24.26
N VAL A 453 -26.82 -12.66 22.94
CA VAL A 453 -25.56 -12.92 22.24
C VAL A 453 -24.89 -11.59 21.92
N LYS A 454 -23.62 -11.46 22.31
CA LYS A 454 -22.80 -10.27 22.06
C LYS A 454 -21.74 -10.58 21.00
N PRO A 455 -21.39 -9.59 20.17
CA PRO A 455 -20.30 -9.74 19.22
C PRO A 455 -18.95 -9.81 19.95
N ALA A 456 -17.90 -10.22 19.24
CA ALA A 456 -16.54 -10.19 19.76
C ALA A 456 -16.12 -8.77 20.21
N LEU A 457 -15.08 -8.71 21.07
CA LEU A 457 -14.57 -7.43 21.56
C LEU A 457 -14.15 -6.53 20.39
N GLY A 458 -14.55 -5.25 20.44
CA GLY A 458 -14.29 -4.29 19.36
C GLY A 458 -15.17 -4.46 18.12
N LYS A 459 -16.19 -5.32 18.15
CA LYS A 459 -17.13 -5.56 17.04
C LYS A 459 -18.56 -5.13 17.40
N THR A 460 -19.39 -4.99 16.37
CA THR A 460 -20.83 -4.75 16.45
C THR A 460 -21.54 -5.58 15.39
N TYR A 461 -22.84 -5.85 15.56
CA TYR A 461 -23.64 -6.47 14.51
C TYR A 461 -24.21 -5.44 13.56
N LEU A 462 -24.10 -5.70 12.26
CA LEU A 462 -24.90 -5.09 11.20
C LEU A 462 -25.98 -6.06 10.76
N LEU A 463 -27.22 -5.63 10.82
CA LEU A 463 -28.39 -6.42 10.46
C LEU A 463 -28.99 -5.79 9.23
N ALA A 464 -29.20 -6.58 8.18
CA ALA A 464 -29.86 -6.13 6.97
C ALA A 464 -31.10 -6.98 6.68
N THR A 465 -32.18 -6.34 6.25
CA THR A 465 -33.46 -7.01 5.97
C THR A 465 -33.61 -7.24 4.48
N VAL A 466 -33.74 -8.51 4.10
CA VAL A 466 -33.91 -8.98 2.72
C VAL A 466 -35.37 -9.36 2.53
N ASP A 467 -36.00 -8.80 1.51
CA ASP A 467 -37.40 -9.06 1.14
C ASP A 467 -37.46 -9.67 -0.25
N ILE A 468 -38.07 -10.84 -0.35
CA ILE A 468 -38.16 -11.65 -1.58
C ILE A 468 -39.61 -12.04 -1.81
N ILE A 469 -40.07 -11.85 -3.05
CA ILE A 469 -41.44 -12.14 -3.45
C ILE A 469 -41.43 -13.03 -4.69
N HIS A 470 -42.15 -14.15 -4.63
CA HIS A 470 -42.47 -14.92 -5.81
C HIS A 470 -43.65 -14.27 -6.54
N MET A 471 -43.38 -13.46 -7.55
CA MET A 471 -44.39 -12.64 -8.23
C MET A 471 -45.38 -13.46 -9.07
N GLY A 472 -44.92 -14.56 -9.68
CA GLY A 472 -45.79 -15.46 -10.42
C GLY A 472 -45.09 -16.58 -11.18
N TYR A 473 -45.88 -17.59 -11.53
CA TYR A 473 -45.49 -18.79 -12.28
C TYR A 473 -46.12 -18.77 -13.68
N ARG A 474 -45.36 -19.15 -14.71
CA ARG A 474 -45.74 -19.07 -16.14
C ARG A 474 -46.24 -20.37 -16.76
N GLY A 475 -46.31 -21.47 -16.00
CA GLY A 475 -47.00 -22.69 -16.43
C GLY A 475 -46.11 -23.86 -16.85
N GLU A 476 -44.78 -23.71 -16.89
CA GLU A 476 -43.83 -24.80 -17.18
C GLU A 476 -42.83 -24.97 -16.02
N GLY A 477 -42.45 -26.21 -15.67
CA GLY A 477 -41.43 -26.47 -14.63
C GLY A 477 -41.93 -26.47 -13.18
N ASN A 478 -41.06 -26.09 -12.24
CA ASN A 478 -41.39 -26.07 -10.81
C ASN A 478 -42.15 -24.77 -10.47
N GLU A 479 -43.30 -24.91 -9.80
CA GLU A 479 -44.15 -23.79 -9.36
C GLU A 479 -43.65 -23.07 -8.10
N LYS A 480 -42.56 -23.56 -7.49
CA LYS A 480 -41.92 -22.96 -6.32
C LYS A 480 -40.57 -22.38 -6.71
N ILE A 481 -40.18 -21.31 -6.03
CA ILE A 481 -38.81 -20.76 -6.13
C ILE A 481 -38.05 -21.05 -4.84
N LEU A 482 -36.74 -21.24 -4.94
CA LEU A 482 -35.84 -21.25 -3.78
C LEU A 482 -35.22 -19.86 -3.65
N THR A 483 -35.30 -19.24 -2.47
CA THR A 483 -34.62 -17.96 -2.23
C THR A 483 -33.09 -18.14 -2.23
N PRO A 484 -32.30 -17.09 -2.52
CA PRO A 484 -30.83 -17.17 -2.50
C PRO A 484 -30.31 -17.75 -1.20
N LYS A 485 -29.19 -18.49 -1.26
CA LYS A 485 -28.54 -19.02 -0.07
C LYS A 485 -27.93 -17.88 0.73
N ASN A 486 -27.72 -18.09 2.03
CA ASN A 486 -27.02 -17.12 2.87
C ASN A 486 -25.63 -16.78 2.31
N ASP A 487 -24.89 -17.80 1.83
CA ASP A 487 -23.57 -17.64 1.20
C ASP A 487 -23.60 -16.80 -0.09
N ASP A 488 -24.76 -16.65 -0.74
CA ASP A 488 -24.91 -15.83 -1.94
C ASP A 488 -25.04 -14.33 -1.59
N ILE A 489 -25.23 -13.99 -0.30
CA ILE A 489 -25.48 -12.62 0.19
C ILE A 489 -24.28 -12.15 1.02
N THR A 490 -23.40 -11.37 0.41
CA THR A 490 -22.17 -10.85 1.03
C THR A 490 -22.32 -9.38 1.39
N LEU A 491 -21.93 -9.01 2.62
CA LEU A 491 -21.73 -7.61 2.97
C LEU A 491 -20.33 -7.18 2.54
N VAL A 492 -20.24 -6.06 1.81
CA VAL A 492 -18.99 -5.34 1.62
C VAL A 492 -19.06 -4.05 2.41
N TYR A 493 -18.21 -3.92 3.43
CA TYR A 493 -18.16 -2.72 4.27
C TYR A 493 -16.74 -2.21 4.41
N ASN A 494 -16.54 -0.94 4.07
CA ASN A 494 -15.22 -0.30 4.05
C ASN A 494 -14.19 -1.16 3.30
N GLY A 495 -14.61 -1.64 2.13
CA GLY A 495 -13.85 -2.49 1.20
C GLY A 495 -13.63 -3.94 1.61
N LYS A 496 -14.02 -4.36 2.83
CA LYS A 496 -13.86 -5.73 3.31
C LYS A 496 -15.14 -6.53 3.11
N GLU A 497 -15.01 -7.77 2.66
CA GLU A 497 -16.11 -8.73 2.59
C GLU A 497 -16.34 -9.35 3.98
N TYR A 498 -17.59 -9.38 4.42
CA TYR A 498 -18.03 -10.01 5.65
C TYR A 498 -19.00 -11.15 5.31
N LYS A 499 -18.73 -12.31 5.90
CA LYS A 499 -19.61 -13.47 5.82
C LYS A 499 -20.77 -13.32 6.79
N ASP A 500 -21.89 -13.93 6.47
CA ASP A 500 -23.03 -13.92 7.37
C ASP A 500 -22.74 -14.74 8.63
N CYS A 501 -23.27 -14.28 9.74
CA CYS A 501 -23.24 -14.96 11.03
C CYS A 501 -24.66 -15.04 11.62
N THR A 502 -25.65 -15.18 10.73
CA THR A 502 -27.06 -15.16 11.09
C THR A 502 -27.38 -16.34 12.02
N PRO A 503 -27.92 -16.09 13.23
CA PRO A 503 -28.32 -17.17 14.12
C PRO A 503 -29.55 -17.89 13.57
N SER A 504 -29.75 -19.15 13.95
CA SER A 504 -30.96 -19.91 13.57
C SER A 504 -32.21 -19.51 14.35
N ASP A 505 -32.03 -18.96 15.55
CA ASP A 505 -33.12 -18.59 16.46
C ASP A 505 -33.73 -17.23 16.11
N TYR A 506 -34.99 -17.03 16.53
CA TYR A 506 -35.68 -15.76 16.34
C TYR A 506 -35.01 -14.63 17.13
N MET A 507 -34.76 -13.49 16.49
CA MET A 507 -34.14 -12.34 17.13
C MET A 507 -35.22 -11.36 17.59
N GLU A 508 -35.59 -11.36 18.87
CA GLU A 508 -36.69 -10.56 19.40
C GLU A 508 -36.52 -9.05 19.18
N ASN A 509 -35.28 -8.58 19.14
CA ASN A 509 -34.93 -7.18 18.93
C ASN A 509 -34.60 -6.80 17.47
N ALA A 510 -34.83 -7.71 16.51
CA ALA A 510 -34.51 -7.49 15.09
C ALA A 510 -35.49 -8.12 14.08
N GLY A 511 -36.04 -9.31 14.34
CA GLY A 511 -36.96 -10.02 13.44
C GLY A 511 -36.58 -11.49 13.23
N ALA A 512 -37.20 -12.10 12.21
CA ALA A 512 -36.91 -13.48 11.84
C ALA A 512 -35.54 -13.57 11.13
N PRO A 513 -34.68 -14.55 11.46
CA PRO A 513 -33.42 -14.75 10.74
C PRO A 513 -33.67 -15.13 9.28
N TYR A 514 -32.83 -14.62 8.39
CA TYR A 514 -32.83 -15.03 7.00
C TYR A 514 -32.30 -16.45 6.86
N VAL A 515 -33.11 -17.32 6.27
CA VAL A 515 -32.74 -18.68 5.89
C VAL A 515 -33.29 -18.92 4.49
N SER A 516 -32.48 -19.51 3.61
CA SER A 516 -32.95 -19.93 2.29
C SER A 516 -34.13 -20.89 2.43
N LYS A 517 -35.25 -20.58 1.77
CA LYS A 517 -36.46 -21.39 1.81
C LYS A 517 -37.20 -21.39 0.48
N TRP A 518 -38.04 -22.41 0.31
CA TRP A 518 -38.96 -22.48 -0.81
C TRP A 518 -40.12 -21.50 -0.61
N LEU A 519 -40.49 -20.78 -1.68
CA LEU A 519 -41.65 -19.90 -1.73
C LEU A 519 -42.67 -20.41 -2.73
N ASP A 520 -43.92 -20.53 -2.28
CA ASP A 520 -45.08 -20.79 -3.13
C ASP A 520 -45.43 -19.57 -3.98
N ARG A 521 -46.28 -19.75 -4.99
CA ARG A 521 -46.74 -18.66 -5.86
C ARG A 521 -47.37 -17.52 -5.05
N ARG A 522 -46.92 -16.28 -5.28
CA ARG A 522 -47.34 -15.06 -4.56
C ARG A 522 -46.96 -15.02 -3.08
N GLU A 523 -46.14 -15.97 -2.62
CA GLU A 523 -45.59 -15.90 -1.28
C GLU A 523 -44.50 -14.81 -1.20
N ARG A 524 -44.44 -14.15 -0.05
CA ARG A 524 -43.44 -13.16 0.32
C ARG A 524 -42.67 -13.66 1.53
N PHE A 525 -41.36 -13.50 1.52
CA PHE A 525 -40.48 -13.79 2.64
C PHE A 525 -39.60 -12.59 2.94
N GLU A 526 -39.62 -12.18 4.21
CA GLU A 526 -38.80 -11.11 4.74
C GLU A 526 -37.97 -11.69 5.89
N GLY A 527 -36.65 -11.54 5.81
CA GLY A 527 -35.72 -12.11 6.77
C GLY A 527 -34.52 -11.20 7.02
N VAL A 528 -33.94 -11.31 8.22
CA VAL A 528 -32.80 -10.50 8.65
C VAL A 528 -31.52 -11.31 8.56
N ILE A 529 -30.57 -10.84 7.76
CA ILE A 529 -29.21 -11.38 7.70
C ILE A 529 -28.31 -10.56 8.64
N VAL A 530 -27.40 -11.24 9.34
CA VAL A 530 -26.53 -10.63 10.35
C VAL A 530 -25.07 -10.75 9.93
N TYR A 531 -24.32 -9.66 10.12
CA TYR A 531 -22.87 -9.60 9.93
C TYR A 531 -22.20 -9.04 11.19
N GLU A 532 -21.03 -9.57 11.53
CA GLU A 532 -20.18 -9.00 12.58
C GLU A 532 -19.11 -8.09 11.95
N ILE A 533 -19.15 -6.80 12.26
CA ILE A 533 -18.27 -5.77 11.68
C ILE A 533 -17.50 -5.02 12.78
N PRO A 534 -16.38 -4.33 12.47
CA PRO A 534 -15.70 -3.47 13.43
C PRO A 534 -16.64 -2.43 14.03
N ALA A 535 -16.58 -2.26 15.35
CA ALA A 535 -17.29 -1.19 16.02
C ALA A 535 -16.69 0.15 15.61
N SER A 536 -17.51 1.05 15.08
CA SER A 536 -17.14 2.44 14.78
C SER A 536 -18.04 3.39 15.56
N ALA A 537 -17.52 4.54 15.96
CA ALA A 537 -18.30 5.60 16.58
C ALA A 537 -19.44 6.09 15.66
N LYS A 538 -19.21 6.08 14.33
CA LYS A 538 -20.21 6.39 13.31
C LYS A 538 -20.13 5.35 12.19
N PHE A 539 -21.23 4.65 11.95
CA PHE A 539 -21.32 3.72 10.83
C PHE A 539 -21.37 4.50 9.51
N ALA A 540 -20.44 4.22 8.61
CA ALA A 540 -20.34 4.87 7.31
C ALA A 540 -21.21 4.14 6.28
N SER A 541 -22.52 4.41 6.30
CA SER A 541 -23.53 3.82 5.40
C SER A 541 -23.17 3.93 3.92
N LYS A 542 -22.59 5.05 3.49
CA LYS A 542 -22.09 5.29 2.12
C LYS A 542 -21.00 4.29 1.67
N LYS A 543 -20.34 3.62 2.62
CA LYS A 543 -19.28 2.64 2.37
C LYS A 543 -19.74 1.20 2.62
N ALA A 544 -21.06 0.98 2.71
CA ALA A 544 -21.65 -0.32 3.02
C ALA A 544 -22.59 -0.77 1.90
N PHE A 545 -22.33 -1.96 1.38
CA PHE A 545 -23.05 -2.53 0.24
C PHE A 545 -23.40 -3.98 0.49
N LEU A 546 -24.59 -4.40 0.06
CA LEU A 546 -24.95 -5.82 -0.01
C LEU A 546 -24.83 -6.30 -1.44
N ARG A 547 -24.03 -7.33 -1.65
CA ARG A 547 -23.89 -8.02 -2.93
C ARG A 547 -24.60 -9.36 -2.87
N ILE A 548 -25.49 -9.60 -3.82
CA ILE A 548 -26.25 -10.84 -3.96
C ILE A 548 -25.92 -11.49 -5.29
N ASP A 549 -25.44 -12.72 -5.28
CA ASP A 549 -25.28 -13.53 -6.49
C ASP A 549 -26.63 -14.14 -6.89
N LEU A 550 -27.12 -13.74 -8.08
CA LEU A 550 -28.37 -14.25 -8.65
C LEU A 550 -28.12 -15.16 -9.86
N GLY A 551 -26.96 -15.81 -9.92
CA GLY A 551 -26.58 -16.78 -10.94
C GLY A 551 -26.48 -16.13 -12.32
N ASN A 552 -27.39 -16.48 -13.24
CA ASN A 552 -27.39 -15.97 -14.62
C ASN A 552 -27.56 -14.44 -14.71
N TYR A 553 -28.07 -13.80 -13.66
CA TYR A 553 -28.20 -12.34 -13.60
C TYR A 553 -26.94 -11.67 -13.02
N GLY A 554 -25.96 -12.45 -12.55
CA GLY A 554 -24.73 -12.01 -11.91
C GLY A 554 -24.97 -11.37 -10.55
N ASN A 555 -23.94 -10.68 -10.07
CA ASN A 555 -23.99 -9.95 -8.80
C ASN A 555 -24.88 -8.71 -8.90
N LYS A 556 -25.84 -8.58 -7.98
CA LYS A 556 -26.61 -7.35 -7.76
C LYS A 556 -26.19 -6.71 -6.46
N ILE A 557 -26.04 -5.38 -6.50
CA ILE A 557 -25.50 -4.61 -5.39
C ILE A 557 -26.56 -3.63 -4.92
N TRP A 558 -26.78 -3.57 -3.61
CA TRP A 558 -27.56 -2.52 -2.96
C TRP A 558 -26.65 -1.68 -2.07
N CYS A 559 -26.76 -0.36 -2.17
CA CYS A 559 -26.13 0.57 -1.25
C CYS A 559 -26.97 0.69 0.02
N LEU A 560 -26.35 0.62 1.19
CA LEU A 560 -27.03 0.76 2.49
C LEU A 560 -27.18 2.22 2.94
N LEU A 561 -26.99 3.19 2.04
CA LEU A 561 -27.27 4.59 2.34
C LEU A 561 -28.79 4.79 2.59
N LYS A 562 -29.15 5.42 3.71
CA LYS A 562 -30.54 5.81 3.96
C LYS A 562 -30.83 7.15 3.28
N ASP A 563 -32.04 7.30 2.74
CA ASP A 563 -32.44 8.50 1.99
C ASP A 563 -32.34 9.79 2.81
N ASP A 564 -32.47 9.72 4.14
CA ASP A 564 -32.35 10.87 5.05
C ASP A 564 -30.90 11.42 5.16
N GLU A 565 -29.89 10.69 4.66
CA GLU A 565 -28.48 11.10 4.66
C GLU A 565 -28.04 11.74 3.32
N ASN A 566 -28.95 11.91 2.36
CA ASN A 566 -28.72 12.55 1.05
C ASN A 566 -28.96 14.08 1.05
N GLN A 567 -29.22 14.69 2.21
CA GLN A 567 -29.51 16.14 2.32
C GLN A 567 -28.34 17.02 2.79
N PHE A 568 -27.10 16.53 2.77
CA PHE A 568 -25.91 17.32 3.12
C PHE A 568 -24.81 17.22 2.07
#